data_AF-A0A2A5M3R8-F1
#
_entry.id   AF-A0A2A5M3R8-F1
#
_cell.length_a   1.000
_cell.length_b   1.000
_cell.length_c   1.000
_cell.angle_alpha   90.00
_cell.angle_beta   90.00
_cell.angle_gamma   90.00
#
_symmetry.space_group_name_H-M   'P 1'
#
loop_
_entity.id
_entity.type
_entity.pdbx_description
1 polymer ?
#
loop_
_entity_poly.entity_id
_entity_poly.type
_entity_poly.pdbx_seq_one_letter_code
_entity_poly.pdbx_strand_id
1 'polypeptide(L)' 'MLEKQMIKFILSKWNYGNFRIVFWDQEEFHVGNQSAKFSLIFKEKIPFLKLFSDTSLVFA' A
#
# COMPACT_ATOMS: atom_id res chain seq x y z
N MET A 1 -11.44 5.54 6.05
CA MET A 1 -11.96 4.61 5.02
C MET A 1 -11.57 5.03 3.60
N LEU A 2 -11.67 6.31 3.22
CA LEU A 2 -11.27 6.80 1.89
C LEU A 2 -9.75 6.68 1.62
N GLU A 3 -8.92 6.95 2.62
CA GLU A 3 -7.46 6.92 2.47
C GLU A 3 -6.95 5.54 2.08
N LYS A 4 -7.49 4.48 2.71
CA LYS A 4 -7.15 3.09 2.37
C LYS A 4 -7.58 2.73 0.95
N GLN A 5 -8.75 3.20 0.50
CA GLN A 5 -9.21 2.95 -0.86
C GLN A 5 -8.31 3.59 -1.90
N MET A 6 -7.84 4.82 -1.66
CA MET A 6 -6.86 5.47 -2.54
C MET A 6 -5.51 4.75 -2.52
N ILE A 7 -5.01 4.36 -1.35
CA ILE A 7 -3.78 3.55 -1.23
C ILE A 7 -3.92 2.24 -2.02
N LYS A 8 -5.05 1.54 -1.87
CA LYS A 8 -5.36 0.34 -2.66
C LYS A 8 -5.38 0.65 -4.15
N PHE A 9 -5.96 1.77 -4.59
CA PHE A 9 -5.99 2.16 -6.00
C PHE A 9 -4.59 2.44 -6.57
N ILE A 10 -3.76 3.23 -5.86
CA ILE A 10 -2.39 3.54 -6.28
C ILE A 10 -1.54 2.26 -6.33
N LEU A 11 -1.60 1.44 -5.27
CA LEU A 11 -0.84 0.20 -5.19
C LEU A 11 -1.37 -0.88 -6.15
N SER A 12 -2.65 -0.88 -6.52
CA SER A 12 -3.18 -1.77 -7.55
C SER A 12 -2.62 -1.48 -8.95
N LYS A 13 -2.13 -0.24 -9.18
CA LYS A 13 -1.45 0.14 -10.43
C LYS A 13 0.04 -0.22 -10.44
N TRP A 14 0.59 -0.65 -9.31
CA TRP A 14 2.00 -1.04 -9.24
C TRP A 14 2.21 -2.41 -9.88
N ASN A 15 3.09 -2.48 -10.89
CA ASN A 15 3.41 -3.72 -11.58
C ASN A 15 4.61 -4.46 -10.95
N TYR A 16 4.73 -4.42 -9.62
CA TYR A 16 5.82 -5.08 -8.87
C TYR A 16 5.50 -6.54 -8.51
N GLY A 17 4.40 -7.10 -9.02
CA GLY A 17 3.94 -8.47 -8.76
C GLY A 17 2.85 -8.55 -7.69
N ASN A 18 2.60 -9.76 -7.17
CA ASN A 18 1.59 -9.97 -6.12
C ASN A 18 2.17 -9.65 -4.75
N PHE A 19 1.46 -8.87 -3.94
CA PHE A 19 1.91 -8.51 -2.60
C PHE A 19 0.75 -8.27 -1.65
N ARG A 20 1.06 -8.34 -0.36
CA ARG A 20 0.11 -8.06 0.71
C ARG A 20 0.35 -6.66 1.25
N ILE A 21 -0.70 -5.98 1.64
CA ILE A 21 -0.68 -4.70 2.33
C ILE A 21 -1.29 -4.91 3.71
N VAL A 22 -0.60 -4.46 4.75
CA VAL A 22 -1.09 -4.42 6.13
C VAL A 22 -1.15 -2.97 6.56
N PHE A 23 -2.35 -2.49 6.88
CA PHE A 23 -2.58 -1.13 7.36
C PHE A 23 -2.30 -1.01 8.86
N TRP A 24 -2.19 0.23 9.35
CA TRP A 24 -1.87 0.59 10.74
C TRP A 24 -2.91 0.09 11.76
N ASP A 25 -4.09 -0.28 11.31
CA ASP A 25 -5.16 -0.87 12.12
C ASP A 25 -5.30 -2.38 11.90
N GLN A 26 -4.25 -3.02 11.40
CA GLN A 26 -4.17 -4.45 11.09
C GLN A 26 -5.13 -4.90 9.97
N GLU A 27 -5.77 -3.98 9.24
CA GLU A 27 -6.53 -4.37 8.04
C GLU A 27 -5.56 -4.88 6.97
N GLU A 28 -5.90 -6.01 6.37
CA GLU A 28 -5.09 -6.65 5.34
C GLU A 28 -5.75 -6.55 3.97
N PHE A 29 -4.93 -6.37 2.95
CA PHE A 29 -5.37 -6.38 1.56
C PHE A 29 -4.36 -7.09 0.68
N HIS A 30 -4.83 -7.98 -0.20
CA HIS A 30 -3.98 -8.66 -1.16
C HIS A 30 -4.13 -7.99 -2.54
N VAL A 31 -2.99 -7.63 -3.11
CA VAL A 31 -2.89 -7.13 -4.49
C VAL A 31 -2.44 -8.28 -5.37
N GLY A 32 -3.31 -8.65 -6.33
CA GLY A 32 -3.08 -9.75 -7.26
C GLY A 32 -3.83 -11.04 -6.89
N ASN A 33 -3.73 -12.04 -7.77
CA ASN A 33 -4.52 -13.28 -7.70
C ASN A 33 -3.71 -14.50 -7.22
N GLN A 34 -2.42 -14.34 -6.94
CA GLN A 34 -1.54 -15.42 -6.47
C GLN A 34 -0.89 -15.05 -5.14
N SER A 35 -0.14 -15.99 -4.56
CA SER A 35 0.58 -15.78 -3.29
C SER A 35 1.44 -14.51 -3.32
N ALA A 36 1.34 -13.72 -2.27
CA ALA A 36 2.10 -12.49 -2.09
C ALA A 36 3.61 -12.81 -2.00
N LYS A 37 4.40 -12.18 -2.86
CA LYS A 37 5.87 -12.31 -2.84
C LYS A 37 6.51 -11.50 -1.71
N PHE A 38 5.85 -10.43 -1.29
CA PHE A 38 6.28 -9.56 -0.20
C PHE A 38 5.07 -8.88 0.47
N SER A 39 5.32 -8.25 1.61
CA SER A 39 4.31 -7.52 2.38
C SER A 39 4.73 -6.06 2.59
N LEU A 40 3.86 -5.12 2.24
CA LEU A 40 3.94 -3.73 2.64
C LEU A 40 3.23 -3.57 3.99
N ILE A 41 3.94 -3.11 5.02
CA ILE A 41 3.38 -2.90 6.34
C ILE A 41 3.42 -1.40 6.67
N PHE A 42 2.25 -0.79 6.74
CA PHE A 42 2.09 0.59 7.18
C PHE A 42 1.94 0.61 8.70
N LYS A 43 3.02 0.90 9.41
CA LYS A 43 3.02 1.00 10.88
C LYS A 43 2.25 2.21 11.40
N GLU A 44 2.23 3.27 10.60
CA GLU A 44 1.56 4.52 10.93
C GLU A 44 0.64 4.96 9.80
N LYS A 45 -0.31 5.84 10.14
CA LYS A 45 -1.20 6.44 9.17
C LYS A 45 -0.40 7.35 8.24
N ILE A 46 -0.21 6.91 6.99
CA ILE A 46 0.47 7.75 6.01
C ILE A 46 -0.47 8.90 5.57
N PRO A 47 -0.03 10.17 5.69
CA PRO A 47 -0.78 11.30 5.16
C PRO A 47 -0.92 11.16 3.64
N PHE A 48 -2.15 11.21 3.12
CA PHE A 48 -2.43 11.00 1.69
C PHE A 48 -1.59 11.89 0.78
N LEU A 49 -1.38 13.16 1.17
CA LEU A 49 -0.57 14.13 0.41
C LEU A 49 0.87 13.65 0.20
N LYS A 50 1.42 12.89 1.15
CA LYS A 50 2.78 12.36 1.05
C LYS A 50 2.90 11.23 0.03
N LEU A 51 1.84 10.46 -0.23
CA LEU A 51 1.86 9.40 -1.25
C LEU A 51 1.84 9.93 -2.68
N PHE A 52 1.44 11.20 -2.86
CA PHE A 52 1.44 11.89 -4.16
C PHE A 52 2.70 12.75 -4.37
N SER A 53 3.38 13.17 -3.30
CA SER A 53 4.77 13.65 -3.38
C SER A 53 5.71 12.46 -3.54
N ASP A 54 6.80 12.63 -4.31
CA ASP A 54 7.87 11.64 -4.55
C ASP A 54 7.79 10.36 -3.70
N THR A 55 7.17 9.32 -4.26
CA THR A 55 6.98 8.02 -3.58
C THR A 55 8.31 7.40 -3.17
N SER A 56 9.41 7.76 -3.83
CA SER A 56 10.78 7.39 -3.48
C SER A 56 11.18 7.82 -2.06
N LEU A 57 10.65 8.94 -1.55
CA LEU A 57 11.04 9.50 -0.25
C LEU A 57 10.21 8.98 0.93
N VAL A 58 9.04 8.39 0.64
CA VAL A 58 8.09 7.92 1.66
C VAL A 58 8.33 6.46 2.06
N PHE A 59 9.00 5.70 1.19
CA PHE A 59 9.32 4.28 1.40
C PHE A 59 10.83 4.01 1.58
N ALA A 60 11.66 5.06 1.66
CA ALA A 60 13.09 4.96 1.96
C ALA A 60 13.37 4.87 3.47
#